data_AF-A0A7V7X448-F1
#
_entry.id   AF-A0A7V7X448-F1
#
_cell.length_a   1.000
_cell.length_b   1.000
_cell.length_c   1.000
_cell.angle_alpha   90.00
_cell.angle_beta   90.00
_cell.angle_gamma   90.00
#
_symmetry.space_group_name_H-M   'P 1'
#
loop_
_entity.id
_entity.type
_entity.pdbx_description
1 polymer ?
#
loop_
_entity_poly.entity_id
_entity_poly.type
_entity_poly.pdbx_seq_one_letter_code
_entity_poly.pdbx_strand_id
1 'polypeptide(L)'
;MITCEHESETRQAMTDGHWSDTLRQHSIGCESCRLTIGLYPAIKNLSKKTDIKASPPYYRWILVQAEMQKEKARRELLRRISIIAVSGTVAVCILIVTGIYYAQGYSPATAISHITRFDFPIIGILTALWIISEFQLRTFFNLKSE
;
A
#
# COMPACT_ATOMS: atom_id res chain seq x y z
N MET A 1 -45.14 -28.31 19.34
CA MET A 1 -44.03 -27.57 19.99
C MET A 1 -44.67 -26.74 21.09
N ILE A 2 -44.37 -27.04 22.35
CA ILE A 2 -44.84 -26.24 23.48
C ILE A 2 -43.82 -25.10 23.62
N THR A 3 -44.18 -23.91 23.16
CA THR A 3 -43.40 -22.69 23.39
C THR A 3 -43.57 -22.28 24.84
N CYS A 4 -42.47 -22.16 25.58
CA CYS A 4 -42.52 -21.74 26.97
C CYS A 4 -42.78 -20.23 27.05
N GLU A 5 -43.70 -19.81 27.91
CA GLU A 5 -44.00 -18.39 28.14
C GLU A 5 -42.77 -17.59 28.62
N HIS A 6 -41.88 -18.23 29.38
CA HIS A 6 -40.67 -17.60 29.94
C HIS A 6 -39.45 -17.67 29.01
N GLU A 7 -39.60 -18.10 27.75
CA GLU A 7 -38.48 -18.27 26.83
C GLU A 7 -37.80 -16.93 26.49
N SER A 8 -38.57 -15.87 26.28
CA SER A 8 -38.07 -14.52 26.00
C SER A 8 -37.28 -13.97 27.20
N GLU A 9 -37.84 -14.09 28.41
CA GLU A 9 -37.19 -13.67 29.65
C GLU A 9 -35.90 -14.45 29.91
N THR A 10 -35.89 -15.76 29.61
CA THR A 10 -34.70 -16.61 29.73
C THR A 10 -33.60 -16.16 28.76
N ARG A 11 -33.94 -15.82 27.52
CA ARG A 11 -32.98 -15.30 26.53
C ARG A 11 -32.40 -13.94 26.93
N GLN A 12 -33.22 -13.07 27.52
CA GLN A 12 -32.78 -11.77 28.00
C GLN A 12 -31.84 -11.92 29.21
N ALA A 13 -32.21 -12.75 30.19
CA ALA A 13 -31.38 -13.08 31.35
C ALA A 13 -30.00 -13.66 30.95
N MET A 14 -29.95 -14.49 29.91
CA MET A 14 -28.69 -15.01 29.36
C MET A 14 -27.80 -13.94 28.72
N THR A 15 -28.40 -12.89 28.17
CA THR A 15 -27.69 -11.80 27.50
C THR A 15 -27.18 -10.77 28.50
N ASP A 16 -28.03 -10.38 29.44
CA ASP A 16 -27.75 -9.29 30.39
C ASP A 16 -27.11 -9.81 31.69
N GLY A 17 -27.12 -11.13 31.92
CA GLY A 17 -26.52 -11.77 33.10
C GLY A 17 -27.38 -11.69 34.37
N HIS A 18 -28.54 -11.05 34.30
CA HIS A 18 -29.48 -10.91 35.42
C HIS A 18 -30.48 -12.06 35.46
N TRP A 19 -30.42 -12.87 36.52
CA TRP A 19 -31.33 -14.00 36.73
C TRP A 19 -32.19 -13.77 37.97
N SER A 20 -33.51 -13.85 37.83
CA SER A 20 -34.41 -13.93 38.99
C SER A 20 -34.45 -15.36 39.54
N ASP A 21 -34.76 -15.50 40.83
CA ASP A 21 -34.87 -16.81 41.48
C ASP A 21 -36.01 -17.65 40.88
N THR A 22 -37.09 -16.99 40.44
CA THR A 22 -38.22 -17.62 39.74
C THR A 22 -37.80 -18.20 38.40
N LEU A 23 -37.01 -17.48 37.60
CA LEU A 23 -36.49 -17.97 36.32
C LEU A 23 -35.53 -19.14 36.51
N ARG A 24 -34.67 -19.07 37.53
CA ARG A 24 -33.71 -20.15 37.84
C ARG A 24 -34.44 -21.44 38.16
N GLN A 25 -35.43 -21.38 39.06
CA GLN A 25 -36.23 -22.55 39.41
C GLN A 25 -37.01 -23.09 38.20
N HIS A 26 -37.59 -22.20 37.39
CA HIS A 26 -38.30 -22.60 36.17
C HIS A 26 -37.38 -23.31 35.16
N SER A 27 -36.18 -22.80 34.93
CA SER A 27 -35.23 -23.35 33.95
C SER A 27 -34.74 -24.77 34.28
N ILE A 28 -34.81 -25.17 35.55
CA ILE A 28 -34.47 -26.54 36.00
C ILE A 28 -35.58 -27.52 35.61
N GLY A 29 -36.85 -27.09 35.69
CA GLY A 29 -38.02 -27.93 35.40
C GLY A 29 -38.49 -27.90 33.95
N CYS A 30 -38.12 -26.88 33.17
CA CYS A 30 -38.57 -26.71 31.79
C CYS A 30 -37.49 -27.13 30.78
N GLU A 31 -37.77 -28.21 30.04
CA GLU A 31 -36.83 -28.76 29.05
C GLU A 31 -36.51 -27.78 27.92
N SER A 32 -37.48 -26.97 27.48
CA SER A 32 -37.28 -25.94 26.45
C SER A 32 -36.29 -24.87 26.89
N CYS A 33 -36.44 -24.34 28.11
CA CYS A 33 -35.51 -23.37 28.69
C CYS A 33 -34.12 -24.00 28.91
N ARG A 34 -34.06 -25.25 29.38
CA ARG A 34 -32.81 -25.97 29.60
C ARG A 34 -32.00 -26.16 28.31
N LEU A 35 -32.67 -26.54 27.23
CA LEU A 35 -32.06 -26.64 25.89
C LEU A 35 -31.55 -25.28 25.40
N THR A 36 -32.32 -24.22 25.62
CA THR A 36 -31.93 -22.86 25.19
C THR A 36 -30.68 -22.38 25.94
N ILE A 37 -30.61 -22.65 27.25
CA ILE A 37 -29.44 -22.36 28.09
C ILE A 37 -28.21 -23.17 27.62
N GLY A 38 -28.38 -24.45 27.30
CA GLY A 38 -27.29 -25.29 26.81
C GLY A 38 -26.73 -24.86 25.45
N LEU A 39 -27.59 -24.33 24.56
CA LEU A 39 -27.18 -23.88 23.22
C LEU A 39 -26.59 -22.46 23.20
N TYR A 40 -26.92 -21.63 24.18
CA TYR A 40 -26.50 -20.22 24.22
C TYR A 40 -24.97 -20.00 24.14
N PRO A 41 -24.10 -20.75 24.85
CA PRO A 41 -22.65 -20.61 24.74
C PRO A 41 -22.13 -20.93 23.33
N ALA A 42 -22.71 -21.93 22.66
CA ALA A 42 -22.32 -22.31 21.31
C ALA A 42 -22.68 -21.20 20.31
N ILE A 43 -23.89 -20.64 20.43
CA ILE A 43 -24.35 -19.52 19.60
C ILE A 43 -23.52 -18.26 19.85
N LYS A 44 -23.20 -17.94 21.11
CA LYS A 44 -22.35 -16.79 21.48
C LYS A 44 -20.92 -16.92 20.98
N ASN A 45 -20.36 -18.13 20.95
CA ASN A 45 -19.03 -18.36 20.38
C ASN A 45 -19.03 -18.29 18.85
N LEU A 46 -20.11 -18.77 18.21
CA LEU A 46 -20.30 -18.61 16.77
C LEU A 46 -20.43 -17.13 16.40
N SER A 47 -21.25 -16.36 17.14
CA SER A 47 -21.43 -14.93 16.88
C SER A 47 -20.11 -14.16 17.03
N LYS A 48 -19.32 -14.42 18.09
CA LYS A 48 -17.97 -13.84 18.24
C LYS A 48 -17.04 -14.20 17.08
N LYS A 49 -17.04 -15.46 16.63
CA LYS A 49 -16.20 -15.89 15.49
C LYS A 49 -16.64 -15.23 14.19
N THR A 50 -17.94 -15.03 13.98
CA THR A 50 -18.46 -14.35 12.79
C THR A 50 -18.25 -12.84 12.87
N ASP A 51 -18.31 -12.25 14.06
CA ASP A 51 -18.10 -10.81 14.26
C ASP A 51 -16.62 -10.43 14.04
N ILE A 52 -15.69 -11.28 14.47
CA ILE A 52 -14.26 -11.18 14.12
C ILE A 52 -14.03 -11.29 12.61
N LYS A 53 -14.85 -12.05 11.89
CA LYS A 53 -14.77 -12.18 10.41
C LYS A 53 -15.52 -11.07 9.66
N ALA A 54 -16.58 -10.52 10.24
CA ALA A 54 -17.48 -9.53 9.63
C ALA A 54 -17.06 -8.09 9.90
N SER A 55 -16.28 -7.86 10.96
CA SER A 55 -15.62 -6.60 11.25
C SER A 55 -14.15 -6.69 10.86
N PRO A 56 -13.74 -6.43 9.60
CA PRO A 56 -12.33 -6.27 9.31
C PRO A 56 -11.91 -4.84 9.70
N PRO A 57 -11.10 -4.64 10.77
CA PRO A 57 -10.37 -3.37 10.98
C PRO A 57 -9.31 -3.11 9.88
N TYR A 58 -9.35 -3.83 8.76
CA TYR A 58 -8.29 -3.93 7.78
C TYR A 58 -8.59 -3.33 6.42
N TYR A 59 -9.83 -2.98 6.05
CA TYR A 59 -10.07 -2.43 4.71
C TYR A 59 -9.32 -1.10 4.49
N ARG A 60 -9.42 -0.19 5.46
CA ARG A 60 -8.69 1.09 5.43
C ARG A 60 -7.17 0.89 5.52
N TRP A 61 -6.72 -0.11 6.27
CA TRP A 61 -5.30 -0.42 6.42
C TRP A 61 -4.68 -1.04 5.15
N ILE A 62 -5.45 -1.88 4.46
CA ILE A 62 -5.09 -2.47 3.17
C ILE A 62 -5.04 -1.38 2.08
N LEU A 63 -6.00 -0.45 2.06
CA LEU A 63 -5.97 0.70 1.15
C LEU A 63 -4.75 1.59 1.39
N VAL A 64 -4.46 1.93 2.64
CA VAL A 64 -3.29 2.74 3.01
C VAL A 64 -1.98 2.02 2.65
N GLN A 65 -1.89 0.70 2.85
CA GLN A 65 -0.74 -0.08 2.38
C GLN A 65 -0.62 -0.09 0.85
N ALA A 66 -1.74 -0.23 0.14
CA ALA A 66 -1.74 -0.21 -1.33
C ALA A 66 -1.30 1.16 -1.87
N GLU A 67 -1.75 2.26 -1.26
CA GLU A 67 -1.32 3.63 -1.59
C GLU A 67 0.18 3.82 -1.33
N MET A 68 0.67 3.38 -0.17
CA MET A 68 2.11 3.43 0.14
C MET A 68 2.97 2.61 -0.84
N GLN A 69 2.50 1.44 -1.26
CA GLN A 69 3.20 0.61 -2.24
C GLN A 69 3.17 1.25 -3.63
N LYS A 70 2.05 1.84 -4.04
CA LYS A 70 1.90 2.57 -5.30
C LYS A 70 2.86 3.77 -5.35
N GLU A 71 3.02 4.50 -4.25
CA GLU A 71 3.97 5.61 -4.16
C GLU A 71 5.43 5.15 -4.23
N LYS A 72 5.78 4.06 -3.53
CA LYS A 72 7.12 3.47 -3.63
C LYS A 72 7.44 3.00 -5.05
N ALA A 73 6.50 2.31 -5.69
CA ALA A 73 6.65 1.85 -7.07
C ALA A 73 6.80 3.03 -8.04
N ARG A 74 6.03 4.10 -7.85
CA ARG A 74 6.13 5.34 -8.65
C ARG A 74 7.50 5.99 -8.49
N ARG A 75 8.02 6.12 -7.26
CA ARG A 75 9.37 6.68 -7.02
C ARG A 75 10.47 5.85 -7.65
N GLU A 76 10.40 4.53 -7.53
CA GLU A 76 11.39 3.63 -8.13
C GLU A 76 11.37 3.69 -9.66
N LEU A 77 10.17 3.75 -10.25
CA LEU A 77 10.00 3.88 -11.69
C LEU A 77 10.53 5.24 -12.20
N LEU A 78 10.25 6.32 -11.47
CA LEU A 78 10.82 7.65 -11.75
C LEU A 78 12.34 7.66 -11.69
N ARG A 79 12.93 7.00 -10.68
CA ARG A 79 14.37 6.88 -10.53
C ARG A 79 15.01 6.12 -11.69
N ARG A 80 14.37 5.04 -12.17
CA ARG A 80 14.86 4.30 -13.32
C ARG A 80 14.78 5.11 -14.61
N ILE A 81 13.68 5.83 -14.81
CA ILE A 81 13.51 6.72 -15.97
C ILE A 81 14.56 7.84 -15.94
N SER A 82 14.80 8.47 -14.78
CA SER A 82 15.81 9.53 -14.68
C SER A 82 17.22 9.00 -14.97
N ILE A 83 17.58 7.81 -14.47
CA ILE A 83 18.87 7.18 -14.78
C ILE A 83 19.02 6.91 -16.28
N ILE A 84 17.98 6.39 -16.94
CA ILE A 84 18.00 6.12 -18.39
C ILE A 84 18.09 7.43 -19.19
N ALA A 85 17.36 8.46 -18.79
CA ALA A 85 17.41 9.77 -19.45
C ALA A 85 18.81 10.41 -19.32
N VAL A 86 19.40 10.37 -18.13
CA VAL A 86 20.75 10.90 -17.90
C VAL A 86 21.78 10.11 -18.71
N SER A 87 21.75 8.78 -18.67
CA SER A 87 22.71 7.95 -19.41
C SER A 87 22.58 8.10 -20.93
N GLY A 88 21.35 8.20 -21.44
CA GLY A 88 21.09 8.49 -22.86
C GLY A 88 21.65 9.84 -23.28
N THR A 89 21.49 10.86 -22.44
CA THR A 89 22.00 12.20 -22.75
C THR A 89 23.53 12.24 -22.76
N VAL A 90 24.19 11.54 -21.82
CA VAL A 90 25.66 11.38 -21.81
C VAL A 90 26.14 10.76 -23.12
N ALA A 91 25.50 9.66 -23.55
CA ALA A 91 25.88 8.96 -24.78
C ALA A 91 25.74 9.84 -26.01
N VAL A 92 24.64 10.60 -26.12
CA VAL A 92 24.41 11.55 -27.22
C VAL A 92 25.46 12.67 -27.22
N CYS A 93 25.78 13.24 -26.05
CA CYS A 93 26.82 14.25 -25.95
C CYS A 93 28.19 13.72 -26.40
N ILE A 94 28.56 12.51 -25.99
CA ILE A 94 29.82 11.87 -26.43
C ILE A 94 29.84 11.70 -27.96
N LEU A 95 28.73 11.25 -28.55
CA LEU A 95 28.64 11.08 -30.01
C LEU A 95 28.76 12.42 -30.75
N ILE A 96 28.09 13.48 -30.27
CA ILE A 96 28.17 14.83 -30.87
C ILE A 96 29.61 15.35 -30.81
N VAL A 97 30.24 15.29 -29.64
CA VAL A 97 31.61 15.75 -29.44
C VAL A 97 32.55 14.97 -30.37
N THR A 98 32.44 13.64 -30.39
CA THR A 98 33.26 12.79 -31.26
C THR A 98 33.06 13.13 -32.75
N GLY A 99 31.83 13.40 -33.18
CA GLY A 99 31.51 13.83 -34.54
C GLY A 99 32.12 15.18 -34.92
N ILE A 100 32.10 16.15 -34.00
CA ILE A 100 32.73 17.47 -34.20
C ILE A 100 34.24 17.33 -34.37
N TYR A 101 34.90 16.55 -33.51
CA TYR A 101 36.34 16.31 -33.60
C TYR A 101 36.73 15.60 -34.91
N TYR A 102 35.92 14.64 -35.36
CA TYR A 102 36.14 13.96 -36.62
C TYR A 102 36.00 14.90 -37.82
N ALA A 103 34.97 15.77 -37.81
CA ALA A 103 34.76 16.79 -38.85
C ALA A 103 35.90 17.83 -38.91
N GLN A 104 36.58 18.07 -37.80
CA GLN A 104 37.75 18.97 -37.72
C GLN A 104 39.08 18.29 -38.10
N GLY A 105 39.07 17.01 -38.46
CA GLY A 105 40.26 16.28 -38.92
C GLY A 105 41.22 15.84 -37.82
N TYR A 106 40.81 15.87 -36.55
CA TYR A 106 41.65 15.41 -35.44
C TYR A 106 41.76 13.88 -35.42
N SER A 107 42.95 13.37 -35.08
CA SER A 107 43.14 11.93 -34.85
C SER A 107 42.33 11.48 -33.62
N PRO A 108 41.76 10.26 -33.63
CA PRO A 108 40.92 9.76 -32.53
C PRO A 108 41.66 9.72 -31.18
N ALA A 109 42.99 9.52 -31.20
CA ALA A 109 43.82 9.53 -29.99
C ALA A 109 43.88 10.91 -29.31
N THR A 110 43.98 11.98 -30.11
CA THR A 110 43.90 13.38 -29.62
C THR A 110 42.50 13.77 -29.17
N ALA A 111 41.45 13.29 -29.86
CA ALA A 111 40.07 13.55 -29.45
C ALA A 111 39.78 12.95 -28.06
N ILE A 112 40.23 11.72 -27.81
CA ILE A 112 40.06 11.03 -26.52
C ILE A 112 40.82 11.77 -25.40
N SER A 113 42.05 12.24 -25.64
CA SER A 113 42.82 12.97 -24.63
C SER A 113 42.26 14.35 -24.29
N HIS A 114 41.55 14.98 -25.22
CA HIS A 114 40.77 16.18 -24.93
C HIS A 114 39.52 15.85 -24.14
N ILE A 115 38.76 14.81 -24.51
CA ILE A 115 37.54 14.38 -23.82
C ILE A 115 37.82 14.02 -22.35
N THR A 116 38.91 13.31 -22.04
CA THR A 116 39.30 12.98 -20.66
C THR A 116 39.74 14.20 -19.84
N ARG A 117 40.04 15.34 -20.47
CA ARG A 117 40.38 16.59 -19.79
C ARG A 117 39.15 17.45 -19.47
N PHE A 118 38.01 17.16 -20.09
CA PHE A 118 36.73 17.87 -19.90
C PHE A 118 35.92 17.34 -18.69
N ASP A 119 36.52 16.57 -17.77
CA ASP A 119 35.83 15.95 -16.64
C ASP A 119 34.97 16.94 -15.82
N PHE A 120 35.48 18.13 -15.49
CA PHE A 120 34.73 19.11 -14.69
C PHE A 120 33.51 19.73 -15.39
N PRO A 121 33.63 20.32 -16.60
CA PRO A 121 32.48 20.88 -17.30
C PRO A 121 31.47 19.81 -17.73
N ILE A 122 31.90 18.58 -18.05
CA ILE A 122 30.98 17.48 -18.34
C ILE A 122 30.19 17.09 -17.09
N ILE A 123 30.83 16.96 -15.93
CA ILE A 123 30.13 16.72 -14.66
C ILE A 123 29.14 17.86 -14.36
N GLY A 124 29.51 19.11 -14.63
CA GLY A 124 28.62 20.28 -14.50
C GLY A 124 27.40 20.22 -15.42
N ILE A 125 27.60 19.84 -16.69
CA ILE A 125 26.51 19.68 -17.67
C ILE A 125 25.61 18.49 -17.30
N LEU A 126 26.19 17.37 -16.85
CA LEU A 126 25.45 16.19 -16.43
C LEU A 126 24.65 16.43 -15.16
N THR A 127 25.18 17.19 -14.20
CA THR A 127 24.44 17.60 -13.00
C THR A 127 23.33 18.60 -13.35
N ALA A 128 23.57 19.56 -14.25
CA ALA A 128 22.53 20.46 -14.73
C ALA A 128 21.42 19.71 -15.49
N LEU A 129 21.77 18.79 -16.38
CA LEU A 129 20.82 17.93 -17.09
C LEU A 129 20.04 17.01 -16.14
N TRP A 130 20.70 16.46 -15.12
CA TRP A 130 20.02 15.73 -14.05
C TRP A 130 18.99 16.63 -13.37
N ILE A 131 19.37 17.83 -12.93
CA ILE A 131 18.48 18.77 -12.24
C ILE A 131 17.29 19.15 -13.13
N ILE A 132 17.52 19.40 -14.42
CA ILE A 132 16.47 19.69 -15.40
C ILE A 132 15.55 18.49 -15.59
N SER A 133 16.09 17.26 -15.65
CA SER A 133 15.29 16.04 -15.77
C SER A 133 14.43 15.78 -14.52
N GLU A 134 14.95 16.03 -13.32
CA GLU A 134 14.21 15.99 -12.05
C GLU A 134 13.09 17.03 -12.05
N PHE A 135 13.37 18.25 -12.52
CA PHE A 135 12.41 19.34 -12.59
C PHE A 135 11.29 19.06 -13.61
N GLN A 136 11.64 18.56 -14.80
CA GLN A 136 10.67 18.17 -15.83
C GLN A 136 9.78 17.02 -15.37
N LEU A 137 10.34 16.02 -14.70
CA LEU A 137 9.56 14.91 -14.16
C LEU A 137 8.58 15.43 -13.10
N ARG A 138 9.00 16.29 -12.16
CA ARG A 138 8.10 16.85 -11.14
C ARG A 138 6.96 17.67 -11.74
N THR A 139 7.23 18.51 -12.74
CA THR A 139 6.21 19.33 -13.40
C THR A 139 5.23 18.51 -14.24
N PHE A 140 5.71 17.56 -15.05
CA PHE A 140 4.83 16.67 -15.83
C PHE A 140 3.91 15.81 -14.96
N PHE A 141 4.39 15.37 -13.79
CA PHE A 141 3.60 14.52 -12.90
C PHE A 141 2.69 15.28 -11.93
N ASN A 142 2.95 16.56 -11.64
CA ASN A 142 2.01 17.44 -10.94
C ASN A 142 0.85 17.90 -11.83
N LEU A 143 1.07 18.03 -13.14
CA LEU A 143 0.00 18.39 -14.09
C LEU A 143 -1.03 17.28 -14.32
N LYS A 144 -0.78 16.05 -13.86
CA LYS A 144 -1.67 14.89 -14.05
C LYS A 144 -2.49 14.54 -12.81
N SER A 145 -2.46 15.40 -11.78
CA SER A 145 -3.25 15.22 -10.54
C SER A 145 -4.45 16.17 -10.41
N GLU A 146 -4.76 16.95 -11.43
CA GLU A 146 -6.07 17.59 -11.66
C GLU A 146 -6.85 16.78 -12.70
#